data_AF-S3ZHV6-F1
#
_entry.id   AF-S3ZHV6-F1
#
_cell.length_a   1.000
_cell.length_b   1.000
_cell.length_c   1.000
_cell.angle_alpha   90.00
_cell.angle_beta   90.00
_cell.angle_gamma   90.00
#
_symmetry.space_group_name_H-M   'P 1'
#
loop_
_entity.id
_entity.type
_entity.pdbx_description
1 polymer ?
#
loop_
_entity_poly.entity_id
_entity_poly.type
_entity_poly.pdbx_seq_one_letter_code
_entity_poly.pdbx_strand_id
1 'polypeptide(L)'
;MADGHGEVTVTDRRACFGHPQSWLDLAWDGLDTADLVAPDVFQCSFRDMYNGSPQIIQLHSLWASLIFVLAAHAAFPAHPRLLGGSWLPPDFETKCQAFGRACPQVR
;
A
#
# COMPACT_ATOMS: atom_id res chain seq x y z
N MET A 1 -16.88 9.03 5.85
CA MET A 1 -16.19 7.75 5.64
C MET A 1 -16.62 6.83 6.76
N ALA A 2 -17.12 5.64 6.45
CA ALA A 2 -17.50 4.68 7.48
C ALA A 2 -16.23 3.97 7.94
N ASP A 3 -15.86 4.14 9.21
CA ASP A 3 -14.85 3.30 9.84
C ASP A 3 -15.40 1.89 9.98
N GLY A 4 -14.66 0.89 9.51
CA GLY A 4 -15.11 -0.50 9.56
C GLY A 4 -14.06 -1.48 9.08
N HIS A 5 -14.21 -2.74 9.48
CA HIS A 5 -13.35 -3.84 9.05
C HIS A 5 -13.92 -4.46 7.78
N GLY A 6 -13.05 -4.97 6.91
CA GLY A 6 -13.43 -5.59 5.66
C GLY A 6 -12.40 -6.57 5.15
N GLU A 7 -12.75 -7.28 4.09
CA GLU A 7 -11.82 -8.14 3.39
C GLU A 7 -11.00 -7.30 2.40
N VAL A 8 -9.69 -7.57 2.32
CA VAL A 8 -8.81 -6.97 1.31
C VAL A 8 -8.30 -8.07 0.39
N THR A 9 -8.48 -7.85 -0.91
CA THR A 9 -7.82 -8.64 -1.96
C THR A 9 -6.78 -7.77 -2.63
N VAL A 10 -5.52 -8.22 -2.62
CA VAL A 10 -4.41 -7.49 -3.23
C VAL A 10 -3.88 -8.30 -4.42
N THR A 11 -3.72 -7.61 -5.55
CA THR A 11 -3.15 -8.18 -6.79
C THR A 11 -2.00 -7.31 -7.28
N ASP A 12 -1.31 -7.76 -8.33
CA ASP A 12 -0.26 -7.00 -9.01
C ASP A 12 -0.77 -5.71 -9.68
N ARG A 13 -2.09 -5.57 -9.88
CA ARG A 13 -2.70 -4.43 -10.61
C ARG A 13 -3.62 -3.54 -9.76
N ARG A 14 -4.14 -4.05 -8.66
CA ARG A 14 -5.11 -3.35 -7.81
C ARG A 14 -5.23 -3.93 -6.41
N ALA A 15 -5.79 -3.15 -5.49
CA ALA A 15 -6.37 -3.63 -4.24
C ALA A 15 -7.87 -3.37 -4.20
N CYS A 16 -8.62 -4.42 -3.90
CA CYS A 16 -10.06 -4.37 -3.70
C CYS A 16 -10.36 -4.52 -2.21
N PHE A 17 -11.19 -3.63 -1.67
CA PHE A 17 -11.69 -3.67 -0.31
C PHE A 17 -13.18 -3.92 -0.32
N GLY A 18 -13.57 -5.07 0.22
CA GLY A 18 -14.95 -5.40 0.49
C GLY A 18 -15.32 -4.92 1.89
N HIS A 19 -15.96 -3.76 2.01
CA HIS A 19 -16.67 -3.36 3.22
C HIS A 19 -18.19 -3.33 2.96
N PRO A 20 -19.04 -3.81 3.90
CA PRO A 20 -20.48 -4.00 3.66
C PRO A 20 -21.24 -2.74 3.22
N GLN A 21 -20.74 -1.56 3.57
CA GLN A 21 -21.35 -0.27 3.23
C GLN A 21 -20.59 0.52 2.18
N SER A 22 -19.36 0.11 1.83
CA SER A 22 -18.49 0.86 0.94
C SER A 22 -17.47 -0.10 0.33
N TRP A 23 -17.60 -0.40 -0.95
CA TRP A 23 -16.54 -1.10 -1.66
C TRP A 23 -15.54 -0.08 -2.20
N LEU A 24 -14.29 -0.47 -2.28
CA LEU A 24 -13.23 0.36 -2.85
C LEU A 24 -12.38 -0.51 -3.78
N ASP A 25 -12.19 -0.05 -5.00
CA ASP A 25 -11.31 -0.67 -5.99
C ASP A 25 -10.21 0.35 -6.36
N LEU A 26 -9.00 0.08 -5.88
CA LEU A 26 -7.82 0.91 -6.13
C LEU A 26 -6.98 0.28 -7.22
N ALA A 27 -7.17 0.72 -8.47
CA ALA A 27 -6.24 0.40 -9.54
C ALA A 27 -4.96 1.24 -9.39
N TRP A 28 -3.78 0.60 -9.50
CA TRP A 28 -2.51 1.30 -9.26
C TRP A 28 -2.25 2.45 -10.24
N ASP A 29 -2.69 2.28 -11.49
CA ASP A 29 -2.56 3.26 -12.57
C ASP A 29 -3.46 4.50 -12.40
N GLY A 30 -4.49 4.41 -11.55
CA GLY A 30 -5.41 5.51 -11.25
C GLY A 30 -5.02 6.36 -10.03
N LEU A 31 -3.90 6.05 -9.38
CA LEU A 31 -3.45 6.77 -8.19
C LEU A 31 -2.71 8.06 -8.57
N ASP A 32 -3.06 9.15 -7.90
CA ASP A 32 -2.31 10.41 -7.95
C ASP A 32 -1.12 10.39 -6.97
N THR A 33 -1.29 9.74 -5.81
CA THR A 33 -0.22 9.56 -4.80
C THR A 33 -0.35 8.22 -4.09
N ALA A 34 0.75 7.69 -3.57
CA ALA A 34 0.80 6.48 -2.74
C ALA A 34 1.95 6.59 -1.74
N ASP A 35 1.67 6.50 -0.44
CA ASP A 35 2.69 6.55 0.61
C ASP A 35 2.38 5.56 1.75
N LEU A 36 3.43 5.16 2.45
CA LEU A 36 3.36 4.33 3.65
C LEU A 36 3.68 5.22 4.87
N VAL A 37 2.64 5.78 5.50
CA VAL A 37 2.78 6.77 6.57
C VAL A 37 3.16 6.13 7.91
N ALA A 38 2.78 4.86 8.11
CA ALA A 38 3.20 4.00 9.22
C ALA A 38 3.27 2.55 8.74
N PRO A 39 3.92 1.62 9.49
CA PRO A 39 4.10 0.23 9.04
C PRO A 39 2.80 -0.51 8.65
N ASP A 40 1.68 -0.10 9.23
CA ASP A 40 0.33 -0.63 9.05
C ASP A 40 -0.64 0.37 8.41
N VAL A 41 -0.17 1.52 7.93
CA VAL A 41 -1.02 2.58 7.36
C VAL A 41 -0.55 2.97 5.97
N PHE A 42 -1.37 2.62 4.97
CA PHE A 42 -1.21 3.04 3.58
C PHE A 42 -2.10 4.25 3.31
N GLN A 43 -1.54 5.30 2.71
CA GLN A 43 -2.28 6.48 2.29
C GLN A 43 -2.15 6.67 0.79
N CYS A 44 -3.25 6.96 0.11
CA CYS A 44 -3.22 7.31 -1.30
C CYS A 44 -4.26 8.38 -1.63
N SER A 45 -4.06 9.02 -2.78
CA SER A 45 -5.06 9.89 -3.39
C SER A 45 -5.35 9.45 -4.81
N PHE A 46 -6.58 9.66 -5.25
CA PHE A 46 -7.05 9.38 -6.60
C PHE A 46 -8.24 10.28 -6.92
N ARG A 47 -8.63 10.34 -8.19
CA ARG A 47 -9.87 11.02 -8.59
C ARG A 47 -11.02 10.03 -8.61
N ASP A 48 -12.11 10.39 -7.96
CA ASP A 48 -13.36 9.63 -8.02
C ASP A 48 -13.84 9.56 -9.49
N MET A 49 -14.12 8.35 -9.97
CA MET A 49 -14.48 8.11 -11.37
C MET A 49 -15.83 8.71 -11.79
N TYR A 50 -16.74 8.98 -10.84
CA TYR A 50 -18.07 9.50 -11.11
C TYR A 50 -18.13 11.02 -11.12
N ASN A 51 -17.42 11.67 -10.20
CA ASN A 51 -17.48 13.14 -10.05
C ASN A 51 -16.13 13.85 -10.30
N GLY A 52 -15.05 13.10 -10.53
CA GLY A 52 -13.70 13.63 -10.76
C GLY A 52 -13.06 14.32 -9.57
N SER A 53 -13.71 14.30 -8.40
CA SER A 53 -13.21 14.97 -7.20
C SER A 53 -11.99 14.24 -6.65
N PRO A 54 -10.97 14.98 -6.16
CA PRO A 54 -9.83 14.37 -5.50
C PRO A 54 -10.30 13.73 -4.18
N GLN A 55 -9.99 12.46 -4.02
CA GLN A 55 -10.21 11.69 -2.81
C GLN A 55 -8.86 11.36 -2.19
N ILE A 56 -8.80 11.38 -0.86
CA ILE A 56 -7.66 10.90 -0.09
C ILE A 56 -8.20 9.88 0.89
N ILE A 57 -7.56 8.72 0.94
CA ILE A 57 -7.93 7.66 1.87
C ILE A 57 -6.71 7.21 2.67
N GLN A 58 -7.00 6.72 3.87
CA GLN A 58 -6.04 5.99 4.70
C GLN A 58 -6.60 4.61 4.98
N LEU A 59 -5.77 3.60 4.78
CA LEU A 59 -6.07 2.22 5.05
C LEU A 59 -5.17 1.73 6.17
N HIS A 60 -5.80 1.34 7.28
CA HIS A 60 -5.15 0.61 8.36
C HIS A 60 -5.23 -0.89 8.07
N SER A 61 -4.10 -1.51 7.76
CA SER A 61 -4.02 -2.92 7.39
C SER A 61 -2.63 -3.50 7.65
N LEU A 62 -2.56 -4.76 8.09
CA LEU A 62 -1.32 -5.52 8.14
C LEU A 62 -0.66 -5.70 6.77
N TRP A 63 -1.44 -5.51 5.69
CA TRP A 63 -0.97 -5.57 4.31
C TRP A 63 -0.53 -4.22 3.75
N ALA A 64 -0.50 -3.15 4.55
CA ALA A 64 -0.19 -1.79 4.08
C ALA A 64 1.16 -1.70 3.35
N SER A 65 2.21 -2.33 3.87
CA SER A 65 3.52 -2.37 3.23
C SER A 65 3.50 -3.09 1.87
N LEU A 66 2.80 -4.22 1.78
CA LEU A 66 2.61 -4.96 0.53
C LEU A 66 1.86 -4.12 -0.52
N ILE A 67 0.74 -3.52 -0.10
CA ILE A 67 -0.08 -2.63 -0.94
C ILE A 67 0.76 -1.46 -1.45
N PHE A 68 1.50 -0.81 -0.55
CA PHE A 68 2.41 0.28 -0.91
C PHE A 68 3.43 -0.16 -1.95
N VAL A 69 4.12 -1.29 -1.76
CA VAL A 69 5.16 -1.73 -2.71
C VAL A 69 4.58 -2.01 -4.09
N LEU A 70 3.44 -2.68 -4.16
CA LEU A 70 2.80 -2.99 -5.44
C LEU A 70 2.34 -1.72 -6.15
N ALA A 71 1.69 -0.80 -5.43
CA ALA A 71 1.26 0.48 -5.97
C ALA A 71 2.46 1.35 -6.42
N ALA A 72 3.48 1.49 -5.56
CA ALA A 72 4.66 2.29 -5.85
C ALA A 72 5.48 1.68 -7.00
N HIS A 73 5.65 0.37 -7.05
CA HIS A 73 6.36 -0.28 -8.15
C HIS A 73 5.62 -0.10 -9.49
N ALA A 74 4.29 -0.16 -9.50
CA ALA A 74 3.49 -0.03 -10.71
C ALA A 74 3.39 1.43 -11.21
N ALA A 75 3.18 2.40 -10.32
CA ALA A 75 2.84 3.77 -10.70
C ALA A 75 3.90 4.83 -10.31
N PHE A 76 4.75 4.55 -9.32
CA PHE A 76 5.72 5.49 -8.76
C PHE A 76 7.12 4.88 -8.62
N PRO A 77 7.76 4.39 -9.70
CA PRO A 77 9.02 3.65 -9.60
C PRO A 77 10.17 4.48 -9.02
N ALA A 78 10.09 5.81 -9.08
CA ALA A 78 11.06 6.74 -8.48
C ALA A 78 10.71 7.15 -7.03
N HIS A 79 9.74 6.49 -6.38
CA HIS A 79 9.29 6.88 -5.05
C HIS A 79 10.42 6.75 -4.01
N PRO A 80 10.72 7.79 -3.21
CA PRO A 80 11.86 7.78 -2.29
C PRO A 80 11.84 6.62 -1.28
N ARG A 81 10.65 6.27 -0.76
CA ARG A 81 10.52 5.13 0.16
C ARG A 81 10.77 3.78 -0.53
N LEU A 82 10.36 3.65 -1.79
CA LEU A 82 10.56 2.42 -2.56
C LEU A 82 12.06 2.21 -2.79
N LEU A 83 12.75 3.25 -3.27
CA LEU A 83 14.19 3.25 -3.53
C LEU A 83 15.02 3.13 -2.25
N GLY A 84 14.60 3.79 -1.17
CA GLY A 84 15.30 3.76 0.12
C GLY A 84 15.04 2.49 0.95
N GLY A 85 14.09 1.65 0.55
CA GLY A 85 13.69 0.46 1.30
C GLY A 85 13.05 0.75 2.66
N SER A 86 12.62 1.99 2.93
CA SER A 86 12.02 2.40 4.21
C SER A 86 10.56 1.95 4.37
N TRP A 87 10.06 1.17 3.41
CA TRP A 87 8.76 0.49 3.47
C TRP A 87 8.82 -0.83 4.25
N LEU A 88 10.02 -1.36 4.49
CA LEU A 88 10.23 -2.50 5.37
C LEU A 88 10.26 -2.06 6.84
N PRO A 89 9.79 -2.92 7.76
CA PRO A 89 9.94 -2.66 9.19
C PRO A 89 11.42 -2.45 9.57
N PRO A 90 11.70 -1.66 10.61
CA PRO A 90 13.05 -1.59 11.15
C PRO A 90 13.53 -2.98 11.57
N ASP A 91 14.83 -3.21 11.37
CA ASP A 91 15.52 -4.47 11.64
C ASP A 91 15.03 -5.65 10.79
N PHE A 92 14.40 -5.41 9.63
CA PHE A 92 13.91 -6.49 8.78
C PHE A 92 15.03 -7.48 8.41
N GLU A 93 16.19 -6.99 7.97
CA GLU A 93 17.32 -7.85 7.61
C GLU A 93 17.86 -8.60 8.83
N THR A 94 17.98 -7.94 9.98
CA THR A 94 18.41 -8.56 11.24
C THR A 94 17.43 -9.67 11.67
N LYS A 95 16.12 -9.43 11.54
CA LYS A 95 15.07 -10.42 11.86
C LYS A 95 15.12 -11.59 10.88
N CYS A 96 15.26 -11.35 9.58
CA CYS A 96 15.41 -12.41 8.59
C CYS A 96 16.63 -13.28 8.88
N GLN A 97 17.78 -12.68 9.24
CA GLN A 97 18.97 -13.42 9.68
C GLN A 97 18.70 -14.25 10.94
N ALA A 98 18.04 -13.68 11.95
CA ALA A 98 17.69 -14.39 13.19
C ALA A 98 16.79 -15.61 12.94
N PHE A 99 15.92 -15.54 11.93
CA PHE A 99 15.07 -16.67 11.51
C PHE A 99 15.73 -17.60 10.48
N GLY A 100 17.04 -17.45 10.20
CA GLY A 100 17.78 -18.28 9.26
C GLY A 100 17.28 -18.18 7.81
N ARG A 101 16.59 -17.08 7.47
CA ARG A 101 16.11 -16.81 6.11
C ARG A 101 17.16 -16.02 5.34
N ALA A 102 17.36 -16.36 4.07
CA ALA A 102 18.15 -15.54 3.17
C ALA A 102 17.47 -14.16 3.03
N CYS A 103 18.16 -13.10 3.45
CA CYS A 103 17.68 -11.75 3.24
C CYS A 103 17.76 -11.41 1.75
N PRO A 104 16.65 -11.08 1.07
CA PRO A 104 16.73 -10.50 -0.26
C PRO A 104 17.46 -9.14 -0.17
N GLN A 105 18.37 -8.88 -1.10
CA GLN A 105 18.95 -7.54 -1.24
C GLN A 105 17.88 -6.63 -1.83
N VAL A 106 17.27 -5.83 -0.96
CA VAL A 106 16.26 -4.82 -1.27
C VAL A 106 16.87 -3.42 -1.41
N ARG A 107 18.20 -3.33 -1.38
CA ARG A 107 19.04 -2.14 -1.55
C ARG A 107 20.21 -2.45 -2.46
#